data_AF-A0AAD5AQV6-F1
#
_entry.id   AF-A0AAD5AQV6-F1
#
_cell.length_a   1.000
_cell.length_b   1.000
_cell.length_c   1.000
_cell.angle_alpha   90.00
_cell.angle_beta   90.00
_cell.angle_gamma   90.00
#
_symmetry.space_group_name_H-M   'P 1'
#
loop_
_entity.id
_entity.type
_entity.pdbx_description
1 polymer ?
#
loop_
_entity_poly.entity_id
_entity_poly.type
_entity_poly.pdbx_seq_one_letter_code
_entity_poly.pdbx_strand_id
1 'polypeptide(L)'
;VEVYLKEPLMSIHLSPKQVALDMLCLCSQLDLLIRAQVHQGQTKLDLNPEESEAFQNQGAEIIDQMKQCLQNSSKPAPFLEDYLDIAGLSMIFPRVEVYVIHGSPVDMLEEPAMDGYFSQLGRLNQLLGFSQQLDNDVKHIRRHKYIPHQLAVVHQGLKSFKDVVPLSAIKKDIEANFKSLKMSLVAEEGSEQEPQLPAQYIRWVSQVTQSIISAITSLPEELTDELNPVMAFVSEL
;
A
#
# COMPACT_ATOMS: atom_id res chain seq x y z
N VAL A 1 5.29 -41.16 22.11
CA VAL A 1 5.73 -39.80 22.45
C VAL A 1 5.09 -38.89 21.41
N GLU A 2 4.03 -38.16 21.76
CA GLU A 2 3.51 -37.10 20.90
C GLU A 2 4.51 -35.94 20.96
N VAL A 3 5.15 -35.65 19.82
CA VAL A 3 6.09 -34.54 19.72
C VAL A 3 5.31 -33.34 19.18
N TYR A 4 4.98 -32.39 20.05
CA TYR A 4 4.41 -31.11 19.68
C TYR A 4 5.50 -30.25 19.01
N LEU A 5 5.74 -30.50 17.71
CA LEU A 5 6.78 -29.81 16.93
C LEU A 5 6.52 -28.31 16.73
N LYS A 6 5.32 -27.82 17.07
CA LYS A 6 4.89 -26.43 16.83
C LYS A 6 4.90 -25.53 18.07
N GLU A 7 5.12 -26.07 19.27
CA GLU A 7 5.15 -25.26 20.49
C GLU A 7 6.57 -24.80 20.82
N PRO A 8 6.79 -23.49 21.04
CA PRO A 8 8.11 -22.99 21.42
C PRO A 8 8.51 -23.53 22.80
N LEU A 9 9.80 -23.88 22.94
CA LEU A 9 10.37 -24.43 24.17
C LEU A 9 10.33 -23.46 25.37
N MET A 10 10.02 -22.18 25.14
CA MET A 10 9.79 -21.14 26.15
C MET A 10 8.50 -20.38 25.86
N SER A 11 7.80 -19.96 26.92
CA SER A 11 6.66 -19.06 26.82
C SER A 11 7.13 -17.67 26.36
N ILE A 12 6.91 -17.39 25.08
CA ILE A 12 7.11 -16.07 24.49
C ILE A 12 5.98 -15.20 25.05
N HIS A 13 6.30 -14.28 25.95
CA HIS A 13 5.32 -13.32 26.44
C HIS A 13 5.39 -12.07 25.55
N LEU A 14 4.34 -11.85 24.77
CA LEU A 14 4.21 -10.65 23.96
C LEU A 14 3.65 -9.51 24.82
N SER A 15 4.21 -8.32 24.65
CA SER A 15 3.62 -7.11 25.21
C SER A 15 2.27 -6.82 24.54
N PRO A 16 1.31 -6.14 25.21
CA PRO A 16 0.02 -5.79 24.61
C PRO A 16 0.16 -5.06 23.26
N LYS A 17 1.16 -4.18 23.15
CA LYS A 17 1.48 -3.46 21.90
C LYS A 17 1.94 -4.38 20.78
N GLN A 18 2.77 -5.38 21.09
CA GLN A 18 3.20 -6.39 20.10
C GLN A 18 2.01 -7.23 19.63
N VAL A 19 1.17 -7.70 20.56
CA VAL A 19 -0.05 -8.45 20.21
C VAL A 19 -0.95 -7.63 19.30
N ALA A 20 -1.16 -6.34 19.61
CA ALA A 20 -1.97 -5.45 18.78
C ALA A 20 -1.41 -5.24 17.37
N LEU A 21 -0.09 -5.05 17.23
CA LEU A 21 0.57 -4.90 15.93
C LEU A 21 0.54 -6.20 15.11
N ASP A 22 0.80 -7.35 15.76
CA ASP A 22 0.74 -8.65 15.10
C ASP A 22 -0.69 -8.94 14.63
N MET A 23 -1.68 -8.64 15.48
CA MET A 23 -3.09 -8.78 15.14
C MET A 23 -3.52 -7.90 13.97
N LEU A 24 -3.11 -6.63 13.96
CA LEU A 24 -3.34 -5.72 12.85
C LEU A 24 -2.79 -6.31 11.53
N CYS A 25 -1.58 -6.86 11.57
CA CYS A 25 -0.94 -7.49 10.42
C CYS A 25 -1.68 -8.75 9.95
N LEU A 26 -2.05 -9.63 10.88
CA LEU A 26 -2.76 -10.87 10.59
C LEU A 26 -4.18 -10.60 10.06
N CYS A 27 -4.91 -9.64 10.64
CA CYS A 27 -6.19 -9.18 10.11
C CYS A 27 -6.04 -8.63 8.68
N SER A 28 -5.00 -7.84 8.41
CA SER A 28 -4.75 -7.31 7.06
C SER A 28 -4.50 -8.43 6.04
N GLN A 29 -3.75 -9.47 6.42
CA GLN A 29 -3.48 -10.63 5.55
C GLN A 29 -4.76 -11.42 5.29
N LEU A 30 -5.55 -11.68 6.34
CA LEU A 30 -6.78 -12.46 6.23
C LEU A 30 -7.85 -11.72 5.43
N ASP A 31 -8.00 -10.39 5.61
CA ASP A 31 -8.92 -9.57 4.79
C ASP A 31 -8.57 -9.66 3.30
N LEU A 32 -7.29 -9.49 2.94
CA LEU A 32 -6.84 -9.63 1.56
C LEU A 32 -7.12 -11.03 0.99
N LEU A 33 -6.90 -12.07 1.80
CA LEU A 33 -7.16 -13.45 1.41
C LEU A 33 -8.66 -13.69 1.16
N ILE A 34 -9.53 -13.17 2.04
CA ILE A 34 -10.99 -13.22 1.89
C ILE A 34 -11.42 -12.49 0.61
N ARG A 35 -10.93 -11.26 0.39
CA ARG A 35 -11.25 -10.48 -0.81
C ARG A 35 -10.85 -11.20 -2.09
N ALA A 36 -9.67 -11.81 -2.12
CA ALA A 36 -9.21 -12.59 -3.27
C ALA A 36 -10.12 -13.79 -3.56
N GLN A 37 -10.55 -14.52 -2.52
CA GLN A 37 -11.46 -15.65 -2.65
C GLN A 37 -12.84 -15.21 -3.16
N VAL A 38 -13.40 -14.13 -2.62
CA VAL A 38 -14.69 -13.57 -3.06
C VAL A 38 -14.63 -13.13 -4.53
N HIS A 39 -13.57 -12.43 -4.95
CA HIS A 39 -13.39 -12.01 -6.34
C HIS A 39 -13.27 -13.20 -7.31
N GLN A 40 -12.56 -14.25 -6.89
CA GLN A 40 -12.43 -15.48 -7.68
C GLN A 40 -13.79 -16.19 -7.83
N GLY A 41 -14.59 -16.22 -6.76
CA GLY A 41 -15.95 -16.77 -6.76
C GLY A 41 -16.94 -15.99 -7.61
N GLN A 42 -16.82 -14.65 -7.71
CA GLN A 42 -17.65 -13.83 -8.59
C GLN A 42 -17.30 -14.00 -10.09
N THR A 43 -16.02 -14.26 -10.38
CA THR A 43 -15.53 -14.42 -11.76
C THR A 43 -15.94 -15.77 -12.37
N LYS A 44 -16.04 -16.80 -11.52
CA LYS A 44 -16.61 -18.09 -11.91
C LYS A 44 -18.13 -17.98 -11.75
N LEU A 45 -18.91 -18.11 -12.82
CA LEU A 45 -20.38 -18.13 -12.80
C LEU A 45 -20.95 -19.38 -12.08
N ASP A 46 -20.32 -19.83 -11.00
CA ASP A 46 -20.72 -21.00 -10.23
C ASP A 46 -21.71 -20.57 -9.16
N LEU A 47 -22.89 -21.17 -9.19
CA LEU A 47 -23.99 -20.93 -8.24
C LEU A 47 -23.66 -21.41 -6.81
N ASN A 48 -22.50 -22.05 -6.62
CA ASN A 48 -21.91 -22.43 -5.34
C ASN A 48 -20.38 -22.36 -5.49
N PRO A 49 -19.72 -21.23 -5.17
CA PRO A 49 -18.27 -21.17 -5.17
C PRO A 49 -17.76 -21.99 -3.99
N GLU A 50 -17.33 -23.23 -4.24
CA GLU A 50 -16.54 -23.98 -3.27
C GLU A 50 -15.25 -23.21 -2.99
N GLU A 51 -14.93 -23.06 -1.71
CA GLU A 51 -13.69 -22.43 -1.27
C GLU A 51 -12.49 -23.17 -1.84
N SER A 52 -11.47 -22.43 -2.26
CA SER A 52 -10.23 -23.06 -2.71
C SER A 52 -9.55 -23.74 -1.52
N GLU A 53 -9.03 -24.96 -1.71
CA GLU A 53 -8.17 -25.63 -0.74
C GLU A 53 -6.99 -24.75 -0.28
N ALA A 54 -6.43 -23.94 -1.20
CA ALA A 54 -5.37 -22.99 -0.88
C ALA A 54 -5.85 -21.88 0.07
N PHE A 55 -7.07 -21.38 -0.12
CA PHE A 55 -7.70 -20.40 0.77
C PHE A 55 -7.93 -20.99 2.15
N GLN A 56 -8.50 -22.20 2.24
CA GLN A 56 -8.77 -22.87 3.51
C GLN A 56 -7.50 -23.10 4.32
N ASN A 57 -6.44 -23.60 3.68
CA ASN A 57 -5.17 -23.87 4.34
C ASN A 57 -4.51 -22.58 4.85
N GLN A 58 -4.44 -21.53 4.03
CA GLN A 58 -3.85 -20.25 4.43
C GLN A 58 -4.70 -19.52 5.48
N GLY A 59 -6.02 -19.55 5.34
CA GLY A 59 -6.95 -18.96 6.31
C GLY A 59 -6.85 -19.63 7.67
N ALA A 60 -6.82 -20.97 7.71
CA ALA A 60 -6.62 -21.72 8.95
C ALA A 60 -5.26 -21.42 9.60
N GLU A 61 -4.19 -21.31 8.81
CA GLU A 61 -2.86 -20.94 9.31
C GLU A 61 -2.84 -19.55 9.95
N ILE A 62 -3.45 -18.55 9.30
CA ILE A 62 -3.53 -17.18 9.84
C ILE A 62 -4.36 -17.16 11.13
N ILE A 63 -5.49 -17.86 11.18
CA ILE A 63 -6.32 -17.98 12.39
C ILE A 63 -5.56 -18.65 13.53
N ASP A 64 -4.78 -19.69 13.25
CA ASP A 64 -3.94 -20.34 14.25
C ASP A 64 -2.85 -19.39 14.77
N GLN A 65 -2.22 -18.60 13.89
CA GLN A 65 -1.27 -17.56 14.29
C GLN A 65 -1.92 -16.49 15.17
N MET A 66 -3.14 -16.04 14.85
CA MET A 66 -3.89 -15.10 15.68
C MET A 66 -4.16 -15.68 17.07
N LYS A 67 -4.63 -16.94 17.15
CA LYS A 67 -4.87 -17.60 18.44
C LYS A 67 -3.57 -17.74 19.26
N GLN A 68 -2.46 -18.08 18.63
CA GLN A 68 -1.16 -18.15 19.27
C GLN A 68 -0.70 -16.79 19.82
N CYS A 69 -0.88 -15.70 19.06
CA CYS A 69 -0.59 -14.34 19.52
C CYS A 69 -1.39 -13.98 20.78
N LEU A 70 -2.68 -14.35 20.87
CA LEU A 70 -3.49 -14.13 22.07
C LEU A 70 -3.04 -14.97 23.26
N GLN A 71 -2.73 -16.25 23.04
CA GLN A 71 -2.28 -17.16 24.10
C GLN A 71 -0.95 -16.69 24.71
N ASN A 72 -0.09 -16.08 23.89
CA ASN A 72 1.20 -15.51 24.28
C ASN A 72 1.09 -14.13 24.96
N SER A 73 -0.13 -13.58 25.09
CA SER A 73 -0.34 -12.30 25.76
C SER A 73 -0.33 -12.42 27.28
N SER A 74 -0.02 -11.32 27.98
CA SER A 74 -0.04 -11.27 29.45
C SER A 74 -1.44 -11.38 30.05
N LYS A 75 -2.49 -11.15 29.25
CA LYS A 75 -3.91 -11.30 29.61
C LYS A 75 -4.66 -11.86 28.40
N PRO A 76 -4.66 -13.19 28.21
CA PRO A 76 -5.32 -13.80 27.06
C PRO A 76 -6.82 -13.52 27.10
N ALA A 77 -7.34 -12.95 26.02
CA ALA A 77 -8.78 -12.94 25.78
C ALA A 77 -9.26 -14.38 25.62
N PRO A 78 -10.47 -14.72 26.09
CA PRO A 78 -10.98 -16.09 26.02
C PRO A 78 -11.27 -16.51 24.56
N PHE A 79 -11.71 -15.57 23.74
CA PHE A 79 -12.06 -15.80 22.33
C PHE A 79 -11.42 -14.74 21.42
N LEU A 80 -11.24 -15.10 20.15
CA LEU A 80 -10.58 -14.23 19.17
C LEU A 80 -11.48 -13.06 18.80
N GLU A 81 -12.76 -13.33 18.58
CA GLU A 81 -13.82 -12.36 18.33
C GLU A 81 -13.90 -11.29 19.43
N ASP A 82 -13.83 -11.68 20.70
CA ASP A 82 -13.84 -10.75 21.83
C ASP A 82 -12.65 -9.80 21.79
N TYR A 83 -11.47 -10.32 21.43
CA TYR A 83 -10.28 -9.49 21.31
C TYR A 83 -10.41 -8.51 20.15
N LEU A 84 -10.89 -8.96 18.98
CA LEU A 84 -11.05 -8.11 17.81
C LEU A 84 -12.01 -6.95 18.10
N ASP A 85 -13.09 -7.20 18.86
CA ASP A 85 -14.03 -6.17 19.27
C ASP A 85 -13.42 -5.19 20.29
N ILE A 86 -12.81 -5.71 21.38
CA ILE A 86 -12.18 -4.87 22.42
C ILE A 86 -11.05 -4.01 21.85
N ALA A 87 -10.26 -4.55 20.91
CA ALA A 87 -9.17 -3.84 20.26
C ALA A 87 -9.65 -2.88 19.15
N GLY A 88 -10.94 -2.88 18.78
CA GLY A 88 -11.48 -2.10 17.67
C GLY A 88 -11.05 -2.59 16.29
N LEU A 89 -10.44 -3.77 16.18
CA LEU A 89 -10.05 -4.38 14.91
C LEU A 89 -11.25 -4.90 14.13
N SER A 90 -12.38 -5.22 14.78
CA SER A 90 -13.66 -5.55 14.15
C SER A 90 -14.13 -4.41 13.22
N MET A 91 -14.01 -3.16 13.67
CA MET A 91 -14.39 -1.98 12.90
C MET A 91 -13.48 -1.71 11.70
N ILE A 92 -12.19 -2.04 11.82
CA ILE A 92 -11.19 -1.84 10.76
C ILE A 92 -11.25 -2.98 9.73
N PHE A 93 -11.49 -4.22 10.19
CA PHE A 93 -11.52 -5.44 9.37
C PHE A 93 -12.83 -6.23 9.57
N PRO A 94 -13.99 -5.69 9.17
CA PRO A 94 -15.29 -6.34 9.40
C PRO A 94 -15.41 -7.69 8.69
N ARG A 95 -14.74 -7.88 7.54
CA ARG A 95 -14.68 -9.19 6.87
C ARG A 95 -14.00 -10.26 7.72
N VAL A 96 -12.95 -9.89 8.44
CA VAL A 96 -12.20 -10.81 9.30
C VAL A 96 -13.07 -11.23 10.47
N GLU A 97 -13.79 -10.30 11.10
CA GLU A 97 -14.73 -10.61 12.18
C GLU A 97 -15.81 -11.60 11.71
N VAL A 98 -16.48 -11.32 10.59
CA VAL A 98 -17.51 -12.21 10.03
C VAL A 98 -16.92 -13.59 9.70
N TYR A 99 -15.71 -13.64 9.14
CA TYR A 99 -15.04 -14.90 8.85
C TYR A 99 -14.68 -15.69 10.11
N VAL A 100 -14.21 -15.03 11.16
CA VAL A 100 -13.89 -15.66 12.46
C VAL A 100 -15.15 -16.29 13.09
N ILE A 101 -16.29 -15.59 13.02
CA ILE A 101 -17.55 -16.03 13.64
C ILE A 101 -18.23 -17.12 12.82
N HIS A 102 -18.29 -16.97 11.50
CA HIS A 102 -19.10 -17.83 10.62
C HIS A 102 -18.30 -18.87 9.84
N GLY A 103 -16.97 -18.70 9.74
CA GLY A 103 -16.07 -19.62 9.04
C GLY A 103 -16.17 -19.57 7.53
N SER A 104 -16.82 -18.54 6.95
CA SER A 104 -17.04 -18.42 5.50
C SER A 104 -16.68 -17.03 5.00
N PRO A 105 -15.98 -16.90 3.84
CA PRO A 105 -15.67 -15.60 3.26
C PRO A 105 -16.96 -14.95 2.72
N VAL A 106 -17.13 -13.68 3.01
CA VAL A 106 -18.29 -12.91 2.54
C VAL A 106 -17.86 -11.66 1.80
N ASP A 107 -18.70 -11.24 0.86
CA ASP A 107 -18.65 -9.87 0.37
C ASP A 107 -19.37 -8.94 1.36
N MET A 108 -18.96 -7.67 1.40
CA MET A 108 -19.55 -6.70 2.30
C MET A 108 -20.59 -5.85 1.56
N LEU A 109 -21.72 -5.58 2.22
CA LEU A 109 -22.76 -4.72 1.66
C LEU A 109 -22.31 -3.26 1.56
N GLU A 110 -21.48 -2.83 2.51
CA GLU A 110 -20.88 -1.50 2.58
C GLU A 110 -19.36 -1.63 2.41
N GLU A 111 -18.73 -0.64 1.78
CA GLU A 111 -17.28 -0.61 1.54
C GLU A 111 -16.53 -0.48 2.89
N PRO A 112 -15.73 -1.50 3.29
CA PRO A 112 -14.95 -1.41 4.51
C PRO A 112 -13.87 -0.32 4.43
N ALA A 113 -13.54 0.26 5.59
CA ALA A 113 -12.57 1.36 5.70
C ALA A 113 -11.16 1.01 5.17
N MET A 114 -10.80 -0.28 5.11
CA MET A 114 -9.50 -0.75 4.66
C MET A 114 -9.41 -1.02 3.15
N ASP A 115 -10.50 -0.83 2.39
CA ASP A 115 -10.52 -1.20 0.97
C ASP A 115 -9.61 -0.35 0.11
N GLY A 116 -9.53 0.96 0.42
CA GLY A 116 -8.65 1.92 -0.22
C GLY A 116 -7.20 1.89 0.26
N TYR A 117 -6.91 1.31 1.44
CA TYR A 117 -5.61 1.37 2.11
C TYR A 117 -4.43 0.93 1.21
N PHE A 118 -4.47 -0.31 0.70
CA PHE A 118 -3.37 -0.86 -0.10
C PHE A 118 -3.25 -0.17 -1.47
N SER A 119 -4.38 0.25 -2.05
CA SER A 119 -4.40 1.02 -3.30
C SER A 119 -3.74 2.38 -3.12
N GLN A 120 -4.05 3.07 -2.02
CA GLN A 120 -3.42 4.35 -1.67
C GLN A 120 -1.92 4.20 -1.43
N LEU A 121 -1.52 3.23 -0.60
CA LEU A 121 -0.12 2.96 -0.32
C LEU A 121 0.66 2.61 -1.59
N GLY A 122 0.06 1.80 -2.48
CA GLY A 122 0.60 1.47 -3.79
C GLY A 122 0.83 2.70 -4.67
N ARG A 123 -0.16 3.59 -4.78
CA ARG A 123 -0.03 4.85 -5.54
C ARG A 123 1.06 5.76 -5.00
N LEU A 124 1.12 5.94 -3.67
CA LEU A 124 2.14 6.77 -3.01
C LEU A 124 3.54 6.22 -3.28
N ASN A 125 3.73 4.92 -3.07
CA ASN A 125 5.02 4.26 -3.29
C ASN A 125 5.47 4.32 -4.75
N GLN A 126 4.56 4.12 -5.71
CA GLN A 126 4.87 4.25 -7.13
C GLN A 126 5.32 5.67 -7.49
N LEU A 127 4.57 6.69 -7.06
CA LEU A 127 4.91 8.08 -7.35
C LEU A 127 6.24 8.49 -6.72
N LEU A 128 6.49 8.05 -5.48
CA LEU A 128 7.77 8.25 -4.79
C LEU A 128 8.93 7.61 -5.56
N GLY A 129 8.79 6.34 -5.93
CA GLY A 129 9.80 5.58 -6.66
C GLY A 129 10.14 6.20 -8.01
N PHE A 130 9.13 6.55 -8.81
CA PHE A 130 9.34 7.21 -10.10
C PHE A 130 10.01 8.58 -9.96
N SER A 131 9.67 9.34 -8.91
CA SER A 131 10.27 10.65 -8.66
C SER A 131 11.75 10.54 -8.25
N GLN A 132 12.08 9.59 -7.37
CA GLN A 132 13.46 9.32 -6.96
C GLN A 132 14.31 8.83 -8.14
N GLN A 133 13.76 7.93 -8.95
CA GLN A 133 14.43 7.44 -10.15
C GLN A 133 14.71 8.59 -11.13
N LEU A 134 13.71 9.41 -11.44
CA LEU A 134 13.86 10.54 -12.36
C LEU A 134 14.88 11.58 -11.87
N ASP A 135 14.91 11.87 -10.56
CA ASP A 135 15.90 12.78 -9.98
C ASP A 135 17.33 12.25 -10.11
N ASN A 136 17.52 10.95 -9.90
CA ASN A 136 18.83 10.32 -10.09
C ASN A 136 19.21 10.31 -11.57
N ASP A 137 18.27 9.97 -12.45
CA ASP A 137 18.52 9.85 -13.88
C ASP A 137 18.90 11.19 -14.51
N VAL A 138 18.21 12.28 -14.16
CA VAL A 138 18.52 13.61 -14.71
C VAL A 138 19.87 14.17 -14.25
N LYS A 139 20.40 13.71 -13.10
CA LYS A 139 21.69 14.16 -12.56
C LYS A 139 22.86 13.34 -13.08
N HIS A 140 22.67 12.04 -13.31
CA HIS A 140 23.77 11.10 -13.51
C HIS A 140 23.79 10.45 -14.89
N ILE A 141 22.68 10.38 -15.62
CA ILE A 141 22.63 9.77 -16.95
C ILE A 141 23.09 10.78 -17.99
N ARG A 142 24.10 10.42 -18.80
CA ARG A 142 24.61 11.28 -19.88
C ARG A 142 23.63 11.45 -21.05
N ARG A 143 22.65 10.56 -21.18
CA ARG A 143 21.65 10.48 -22.28
C ARG A 143 20.27 10.89 -21.79
N HIS A 144 19.84 12.10 -22.12
CA HIS A 144 18.58 12.65 -21.59
C HIS A 144 17.36 12.40 -22.49
N LYS A 145 17.49 11.62 -23.57
CA LYS A 145 16.41 11.29 -24.52
C LYS A 145 15.14 10.75 -23.85
N TYR A 146 15.26 10.04 -22.73
CA TYR A 146 14.14 9.39 -22.05
C TYR A 146 13.55 10.21 -20.89
N ILE A 147 14.17 11.32 -20.49
CA ILE A 147 13.66 12.19 -19.42
C ILE A 147 12.22 12.67 -19.69
N PRO A 148 11.82 13.08 -20.92
CA PRO A 148 10.43 13.42 -21.19
C PRO A 148 9.45 12.27 -20.95
N HIS A 149 9.85 11.03 -21.23
CA HIS A 149 9.01 9.85 -21.03
C HIS A 149 8.86 9.54 -19.54
N GLN A 150 9.96 9.58 -18.78
CA GLN A 150 9.93 9.37 -17.33
C GLN A 150 9.12 10.47 -16.62
N LEU A 151 9.27 11.72 -17.04
CA LEU A 151 8.46 12.82 -16.54
C LEU A 151 6.97 12.65 -16.85
N ALA A 152 6.63 12.11 -18.02
CA ALA A 152 5.24 11.77 -18.34
C ALA A 152 4.67 10.65 -17.46
N VAL A 153 5.49 9.67 -17.06
CA VAL A 153 5.10 8.63 -16.08
C VAL A 153 4.82 9.25 -14.71
N VAL A 154 5.70 10.14 -14.24
CA VAL A 154 5.49 10.88 -12.98
C VAL A 154 4.22 11.72 -13.06
N HIS A 155 3.99 12.43 -14.17
CA HIS A 155 2.76 13.21 -14.39
C HIS A 155 1.50 12.34 -14.36
N GLN A 156 1.55 11.15 -14.96
CA GLN A 156 0.44 10.20 -14.92
C GLN A 156 0.19 9.69 -13.49
N GLY A 157 1.26 9.45 -12.72
CA GLY A 157 1.16 9.15 -11.28
C GLY A 157 0.47 10.27 -10.50
N LEU A 158 0.85 11.53 -10.75
CA LEU A 158 0.20 12.70 -10.12
C LEU A 158 -1.30 12.79 -10.45
N LYS A 159 -1.72 12.40 -11.66
CA LYS A 159 -3.15 12.39 -12.03
C LYS A 159 -3.99 11.37 -11.26
N SER A 160 -3.37 10.35 -10.67
CA SER A 160 -4.08 9.34 -9.86
C SER A 160 -4.54 9.88 -8.50
N PHE A 161 -4.02 11.04 -8.09
CA PHE A 161 -4.43 11.79 -6.90
C PHE A 161 -5.37 12.92 -7.33
N LYS A 162 -6.60 12.91 -6.83
CA LYS A 162 -7.59 13.97 -7.10
C LYS A 162 -7.52 15.01 -5.97
N ASP A 163 -7.56 16.28 -6.35
CA ASP A 163 -7.77 17.41 -5.43
C ASP A 163 -6.75 17.60 -4.29
N VAL A 164 -5.57 16.98 -4.37
CA VAL A 164 -4.45 17.20 -3.44
C VAL A 164 -3.69 18.47 -3.81
N VAL A 165 -3.82 19.52 -3.00
CA VAL A 165 -3.30 20.87 -3.31
C VAL A 165 -1.79 20.87 -3.63
N PRO A 166 -0.89 20.29 -2.82
CA PRO A 166 0.55 20.27 -3.13
C PRO A 166 0.88 19.61 -4.47
N LEU A 167 0.21 18.51 -4.82
CA LEU A 167 0.44 17.77 -6.07
C LEU A 167 -0.16 18.47 -7.29
N SER A 168 -1.27 19.18 -7.11
CA SER A 168 -1.96 19.90 -8.18
C SER A 168 -1.12 21.03 -8.77
N ALA A 169 -0.36 21.75 -7.94
CA ALA A 169 0.53 22.81 -8.37
C ALA A 169 1.69 22.25 -9.22
N ILE A 170 2.30 21.16 -8.75
CA ILE A 170 3.38 20.46 -9.45
C ILE A 170 2.90 19.94 -10.81
N LYS A 171 1.70 19.36 -10.86
CA LYS A 171 1.10 18.88 -12.11
C LYS A 171 0.99 19.99 -13.16
N LYS A 172 0.50 21.17 -12.77
CA LYS A 172 0.37 22.33 -13.67
C LYS A 172 1.73 22.83 -14.15
N ASP A 173 2.73 22.84 -13.27
CA ASP A 173 4.09 23.23 -13.62
C ASP A 173 4.71 22.28 -14.66
N ILE A 174 4.51 20.97 -14.50
CA ILE A 174 4.92 19.98 -15.51
C ILE A 174 4.23 20.27 -16.85
N GLU A 175 2.90 20.45 -16.86
CA GLU A 175 2.13 20.71 -18.08
C GLU A 175 2.60 21.97 -18.83
N ALA A 176 2.95 23.03 -18.10
CA ALA A 176 3.41 24.29 -18.68
C ALA A 176 4.78 24.18 -19.35
N ASN A 177 5.69 23.38 -18.79
CA ASN A 177 7.09 23.31 -19.22
C ASN A 177 7.40 22.10 -20.12
N PHE A 178 6.53 21.09 -20.15
CA PHE A 178 6.77 19.80 -20.83
C PHE A 178 7.15 19.95 -22.30
N LYS A 179 6.42 20.79 -23.04
CA LYS A 179 6.67 21.01 -24.48
C LYS A 179 8.05 21.63 -24.70
N SER A 180 8.41 22.64 -23.92
CA SER A 180 9.70 23.35 -24.04
C SER A 180 10.87 22.45 -23.66
N LEU A 181 10.73 21.63 -22.62
CA LEU A 181 11.71 20.60 -22.28
C LEU A 181 11.91 19.63 -23.44
N LYS A 182 10.83 19.09 -24.01
CA LYS A 182 10.91 18.14 -25.12
C LYS A 182 11.59 18.75 -26.36
N MET A 183 11.28 20.00 -26.69
CA MET A 183 11.89 20.72 -27.81
C MET A 183 13.40 20.93 -27.63
N SER A 184 13.88 21.11 -26.39
CA SER A 184 15.31 21.26 -26.12
C SER A 184 16.15 20.00 -26.38
N LEU A 185 15.50 18.85 -26.56
CA LEU A 185 16.12 17.56 -26.83
C LEU A 185 16.02 17.14 -28.31
N VAL A 186 15.43 17.97 -29.16
CA VAL A 186 15.44 17.74 -30.60
C VAL A 186 16.85 18.06 -31.09
N ALA A 187 17.56 17.03 -31.57
CA ALA A 187 18.90 17.20 -32.13
C ALA A 187 18.84 18.04 -33.42
N GLU A 188 19.86 18.87 -33.65
CA GLU A 188 20.08 19.47 -34.97
C GLU A 188 20.38 18.37 -35.99
N GLU A 189 19.74 18.43 -37.16
CA GLU A 189 19.96 17.46 -38.25
C GLU A 189 21.45 17.37 -38.59
N GLY A 190 22.06 16.21 -38.33
CA GLY A 190 23.47 15.93 -38.64
C GLY A 190 24.45 15.96 -37.46
N SER A 191 24.01 16.22 -36.23
CA SER A 191 24.89 16.14 -35.05
C SER A 191 25.05 14.68 -34.56
N GLU A 192 26.29 14.21 -34.38
CA GLU A 192 26.58 12.92 -33.72
C GLU A 192 26.47 12.99 -32.18
N GLN A 193 26.21 14.17 -31.62
CA GLN A 193 26.11 14.33 -30.16
C GLN A 193 24.75 13.86 -29.64
N GLU A 194 24.80 13.10 -28.56
CA GLU A 194 23.59 12.62 -27.89
C GLU A 194 22.84 13.79 -27.24
N PRO A 195 21.50 13.83 -27.32
CA PRO A 195 20.73 14.96 -26.82
C PRO A 195 20.84 15.05 -25.30
N GLN A 196 21.36 16.18 -24.83
CA GLN A 196 21.49 16.51 -23.42
C GLN A 196 20.53 17.64 -23.05
N LEU A 197 19.91 17.53 -21.86
CA LEU A 197 19.10 18.61 -21.34
C LEU A 197 20.00 19.80 -20.97
N PRO A 198 19.57 21.03 -21.33
CA PRO A 198 20.14 22.25 -20.77
C PRO A 198 20.08 22.24 -19.24
N ALA A 199 21.09 22.83 -18.59
CA ALA A 199 21.21 22.87 -17.13
C ALA A 199 19.98 23.47 -16.40
N GLN A 200 19.23 24.36 -17.06
CA GLN A 200 17.97 24.88 -16.52
C GLN A 200 16.90 23.79 -16.36
N TYR A 201 16.78 22.87 -17.33
CA TYR A 201 15.80 21.80 -17.27
C TYR A 201 16.23 20.67 -16.35
N ILE A 202 17.55 20.41 -16.23
CA ILE A 202 18.07 19.49 -15.21
C ILE A 202 17.68 19.99 -13.81
N ARG A 203 17.96 21.26 -13.51
CA ARG A 203 17.57 21.86 -12.22
C ARG A 203 16.07 21.85 -12.00
N TRP A 204 15.29 22.18 -13.03
CA TRP A 204 13.83 22.18 -12.95
C TRP A 204 13.26 20.79 -12.68
N VAL A 205 13.68 19.75 -13.43
CA VAL A 205 13.24 18.37 -13.20
C VAL A 205 13.60 17.92 -11.79
N SER A 206 14.81 18.22 -11.31
CA SER A 206 15.18 17.93 -9.93
C SER A 206 14.34 18.68 -8.89
N GLN A 207 13.96 19.92 -9.15
CA GLN A 207 13.06 20.66 -8.26
C GLN A 207 11.66 20.04 -8.23
N VAL A 208 11.13 19.64 -9.37
CA VAL A 208 9.84 18.96 -9.50
C VAL A 208 9.86 17.64 -8.71
N THR A 209 10.84 16.77 -8.94
CA THR A 209 10.93 15.47 -8.27
C THR A 209 11.12 15.61 -6.76
N GLN A 210 11.96 16.54 -6.30
CA GLN A 210 12.15 16.80 -4.88
C GLN A 210 10.90 17.38 -4.21
N SER A 211 10.14 18.23 -4.92
CA SER A 211 8.86 18.73 -4.42
C SER A 211 7.84 17.61 -4.24
N ILE A 212 7.79 16.64 -5.17
CA ILE A 212 6.91 15.47 -5.05
C ILE A 212 7.35 14.59 -3.87
N ILE A 213 8.65 14.29 -3.76
CA ILE A 213 9.21 13.50 -2.66
C ILE A 213 8.82 14.16 -1.33
N SER A 214 9.06 15.46 -1.18
CA SER A 214 8.70 16.21 0.03
C SER A 214 7.20 16.22 0.32
N ALA A 215 6.35 16.35 -0.70
CA ALA A 215 4.91 16.32 -0.53
C ALA A 215 4.42 14.95 -0.04
N ILE A 216 5.00 13.86 -0.54
CA ILE A 216 4.63 12.50 -0.12
C ILE A 216 5.18 12.19 1.27
N THR A 217 6.45 12.50 1.55
CA THR A 217 7.10 12.16 2.83
C THR A 217 6.62 12.99 4.00
N SER A 218 6.04 14.18 3.74
CA SER A 218 5.38 14.98 4.78
C SER A 218 4.03 14.41 5.21
N LEU A 219 3.49 13.42 4.47
CA LEU A 219 2.25 12.70 4.80
C LEU A 219 1.08 13.64 5.16
N PRO A 220 0.74 14.61 4.29
CA PRO A 220 -0.38 15.51 4.53
C PRO A 220 -1.70 14.73 4.55
N GLU A 221 -2.69 15.25 5.28
CA GLU A 221 -3.99 14.60 5.52
C GLU A 221 -4.67 14.19 4.20
N GLU A 222 -4.61 15.05 3.18
CA GLU A 222 -5.21 14.78 1.86
C GLU A 222 -4.56 13.60 1.11
N LEU A 223 -3.38 13.13 1.55
CA LEU A 223 -2.71 11.94 1.04
C LEU A 223 -2.87 10.72 1.95
N THR A 224 -3.32 10.90 3.18
CA THR A 224 -3.36 9.86 4.20
C THR A 224 -4.76 9.51 4.68
N ASP A 225 -5.81 10.10 4.11
CA ASP A 225 -7.22 9.78 4.41
C ASP A 225 -7.51 8.27 4.48
N GLU A 226 -7.09 7.52 3.45
CA GLU A 226 -7.27 6.05 3.36
C GLU A 226 -6.37 5.26 4.34
N LEU A 227 -5.37 5.93 4.94
CA LEU A 227 -4.47 5.35 5.95
C LEU A 227 -4.95 5.65 7.38
N ASN A 228 -5.89 6.58 7.55
CA ASN A 228 -6.37 7.06 8.84
C ASN A 228 -6.83 5.94 9.79
N PRO A 229 -7.58 4.90 9.37
CA PRO A 229 -8.00 3.83 10.28
C PRO A 229 -6.82 3.13 10.95
N VAL A 230 -5.77 2.86 10.17
CA VAL A 230 -4.54 2.22 10.66
C VAL A 230 -3.71 3.18 11.51
N MET A 231 -3.56 4.43 11.07
CA MET A 231 -2.80 5.42 11.82
C MET A 231 -3.44 5.75 13.17
N ALA A 232 -4.77 5.84 13.23
CA ALA A 232 -5.52 6.03 14.47
C ALA A 232 -5.28 4.86 15.42
N PHE A 233 -5.47 3.62 14.94
CA PHE A 233 -5.19 2.42 15.74
C PHE A 233 -3.76 2.39 16.28
N VAL A 234 -2.76 2.62 15.45
CA VAL A 234 -1.33 2.59 15.85
C VAL A 234 -0.99 3.71 16.84
N SER A 235 -1.65 4.87 16.73
CA SER A 235 -1.43 6.01 17.64
C SER A 235 -1.98 5.75 19.05
N GLU A 236 -2.93 4.82 19.19
CA GLU A 236 -3.55 4.43 20.46
C GLU A 236 -2.83 3.26 21.17
N LEU A 237 -1.77 2.69 20.56
CA LEU A 237 -0.94 1.60 21.11
C LEU A 237 0.19 2.06 22.04
#